data_AF-A0A940TKW0-F1
#
_entry.id   AF-A0A940TKW0-F1
#
_cell.length_a   1.000
_cell.length_b   1.000
_cell.length_c   1.000
_cell.angle_alpha   90.00
_cell.angle_beta   90.00
_cell.angle_gamma   90.00
#
_symmetry.space_group_name_H-M   'P 1'
#
loop_
_entity.id
_entity.type
_entity.pdbx_description
1 polymer ?
#
loop_
_entity_poly.entity_id
_entity_poly.type
_entity_poly.pdbx_seq_one_letter_code
_entity_poly.pdbx_strand_id
1 'polypeptide(L)'
;MRVVVTGLIATYPVGGVAWDYLQYVHGLAALGHDVTYLEDTGQWVYSPRLMTFTEDCADNLAYLARVLGEGRVRVPWAFRDPRGAVHGLDHTALLQACRDADLFLNVSGSGWLRDEYRGHGVHAYIDTDPCYSQAKLAAADAGTADPQVRESAAMIRRHDVFFSFAENLGRPECLIPTMGLTWHPTRHPIVLADWPWS
;
A
#
# COMPACT_ATOMS: atom_id res chain seq x y z
N MET A 1 -11.94 -8.92 -11.81
CA MET A 1 -11.32 -7.57 -11.86
C MET A 1 -9.82 -7.74 -11.75
N ARG A 2 -9.08 -6.81 -12.35
CA ARG A 2 -7.63 -6.65 -12.20
C ARG A 2 -7.37 -5.66 -11.08
N VAL A 3 -6.59 -6.06 -10.07
CA VAL A 3 -6.34 -5.26 -8.87
C VAL A 3 -4.84 -5.13 -8.63
N VAL A 4 -4.36 -3.90 -8.53
CA VAL A 4 -3.02 -3.63 -8.00
C VAL A 4 -3.14 -3.33 -6.52
N VAL A 5 -2.37 -4.02 -5.67
CA VAL A 5 -2.33 -3.78 -4.22
C VAL A 5 -0.94 -3.29 -3.85
N THR A 6 -0.85 -2.18 -3.12
CA THR A 6 0.43 -1.69 -2.60
C THR A 6 0.67 -2.12 -1.17
N GLY A 7 1.94 -2.23 -0.77
CA GLY A 7 2.29 -2.54 0.61
C GLY A 7 3.72 -2.21 1.00
N LEU A 8 4.17 -2.78 2.12
CA LEU A 8 5.50 -2.56 2.71
C LEU A 8 6.24 -3.86 3.08
N ILE A 9 5.83 -5.01 2.53
CA ILE A 9 6.40 -6.33 2.83
C ILE A 9 7.92 -6.39 2.62
N ALA A 10 8.46 -5.96 1.47
CA ALA A 10 9.90 -5.86 1.23
C ALA A 10 10.49 -4.67 1.96
N THR A 11 9.82 -3.51 1.96
CA THR A 11 10.34 -2.29 2.59
C THR A 11 10.59 -2.47 4.09
N TYR A 12 9.74 -3.25 4.78
CA TYR A 12 9.89 -3.62 6.18
C TYR A 12 9.61 -5.13 6.36
N PRO A 13 10.62 -6.01 6.19
CA PRO A 13 10.44 -7.46 6.12
C PRO A 13 10.31 -8.09 7.52
N VAL A 14 9.27 -7.71 8.24
CA VAL A 14 8.92 -8.23 9.57
C VAL A 14 7.53 -8.86 9.51
N GLY A 15 7.31 -9.90 10.32
CA GLY A 15 6.11 -10.75 10.21
C GLY A 15 4.78 -9.99 10.37
N GLY A 16 4.71 -9.00 11.26
CA GLY A 16 3.51 -8.17 11.43
C GLY A 16 3.15 -7.40 10.17
N VAL A 17 4.12 -6.66 9.63
CA VAL A 17 3.95 -5.88 8.39
C VAL A 17 3.60 -6.79 7.21
N ALA A 18 4.22 -7.97 7.12
CA ALA A 18 3.88 -8.91 6.05
C ALA A 18 2.39 -9.27 6.06
N TRP A 19 1.85 -9.58 7.24
CA TRP A 19 0.42 -9.90 7.39
C TRP A 19 -0.49 -8.70 7.12
N ASP A 20 -0.05 -7.46 7.38
CA ASP A 20 -0.87 -6.27 7.08
C ASP A 20 -1.25 -6.15 5.59
N TYR A 21 -0.43 -6.69 4.67
CA TYR A 21 -0.68 -6.60 3.24
C TYR A 21 -1.08 -7.93 2.59
N LEU A 22 -0.54 -9.06 3.08
CA LEU A 22 -0.86 -10.39 2.54
C LEU A 22 -2.37 -10.69 2.63
N GLN A 23 -3.06 -10.22 3.68
CA GLN A 23 -4.50 -10.46 3.84
C GLN A 23 -5.33 -9.81 2.71
N TYR A 24 -4.93 -8.64 2.23
CA TYR A 24 -5.55 -8.01 1.05
C TYR A 24 -5.24 -8.81 -0.21
N VAL A 25 -3.96 -9.14 -0.42
CA VAL A 25 -3.50 -9.85 -1.62
C VAL A 25 -4.16 -11.22 -1.75
N HIS A 26 -4.08 -12.05 -0.71
CA HIS A 26 -4.66 -13.39 -0.70
C HIS A 26 -6.18 -13.35 -0.66
N GLY A 27 -6.78 -12.40 0.06
CA GLY A 27 -8.23 -12.26 0.13
C GLY A 27 -8.83 -11.93 -1.24
N LEU A 28 -8.25 -10.97 -1.95
CA LEU A 28 -8.69 -10.59 -3.29
C LEU A 28 -8.46 -11.73 -4.30
N ALA A 29 -7.32 -12.42 -4.22
CA ALA A 29 -7.05 -13.58 -5.07
C ALA A 29 -8.05 -14.72 -4.81
N ALA A 30 -8.39 -14.99 -3.54
CA ALA A 30 -9.37 -16.00 -3.15
C ALA A 30 -10.79 -15.67 -3.62
N LEU A 31 -11.13 -14.38 -3.79
CA LEU A 31 -12.37 -13.91 -4.41
C LEU A 31 -12.37 -14.02 -5.94
N GLY A 32 -11.29 -14.53 -6.56
CA GLY A 32 -11.18 -14.72 -8.00
C GLY A 32 -10.75 -13.47 -8.77
N HIS A 33 -10.12 -12.50 -8.11
CA HIS A 33 -9.51 -11.35 -8.78
C HIS A 33 -8.11 -11.67 -9.30
N ASP A 34 -7.72 -10.99 -10.37
CA ASP A 34 -6.35 -11.00 -10.89
C ASP A 34 -5.56 -9.93 -10.14
N VAL A 35 -4.63 -10.35 -9.27
CA VAL A 35 -3.96 -9.47 -8.31
C VAL A 35 -2.51 -9.29 -8.71
N THR A 36 -2.03 -8.04 -8.73
CA THR A 36 -0.61 -7.70 -8.81
C THR A 36 -0.21 -6.93 -7.56
N TYR A 37 0.91 -7.31 -6.94
CA TYR A 37 1.45 -6.61 -5.79
C TYR A 37 2.53 -5.59 -6.19
N LEU A 38 2.50 -4.38 -5.64
CA LEU A 38 3.43 -3.31 -5.98
C LEU A 38 4.02 -2.66 -4.72
N GLU A 39 5.34 -2.61 -4.63
CA GLU A 39 6.04 -1.72 -3.69
C GLU A 39 6.78 -0.64 -4.42
N ASP A 40 6.35 0.59 -4.20
CA ASP A 40 7.07 1.80 -4.61
C ASP A 40 6.86 2.86 -3.54
N THR A 41 7.68 2.79 -2.50
CA THR A 41 7.54 3.63 -1.30
C THR A 41 8.40 4.89 -1.39
N GLY A 42 9.31 4.93 -2.37
CA GLY A 42 10.37 5.93 -2.47
C GLY A 42 11.38 5.89 -1.30
N GLN A 43 11.32 4.87 -0.43
CA GLN A 43 12.19 4.74 0.74
C GLN A 43 13.17 3.56 0.58
N TRP A 44 14.32 3.69 1.23
CA TRP A 44 15.24 2.56 1.39
C TRP A 44 14.59 1.47 2.25
N VAL A 45 15.03 0.23 2.08
CA VAL A 45 14.45 -0.90 2.80
C VAL A 45 15.06 -1.04 4.18
N TYR A 46 14.28 -1.47 5.16
CA TYR A 46 14.80 -1.80 6.48
C TYR A 46 15.44 -3.20 6.47
N SER A 47 16.65 -3.32 7.02
CA SER A 47 17.32 -4.60 7.25
C SER A 47 17.18 -5.01 8.72
N PRO A 48 16.39 -6.06 9.06
CA PRO A 48 16.29 -6.54 10.43
C PRO A 48 17.62 -7.04 11.01
N ARG A 49 18.53 -7.54 10.15
CA ARG A 49 19.86 -8.01 10.56
C ARG A 49 20.75 -6.85 11.01
N LEU A 50 20.74 -5.75 10.26
CA LEU A 50 21.57 -4.56 10.57
C LEU A 50 20.84 -3.55 11.47
N MET A 51 19.53 -3.75 11.68
CA MET A 51 18.64 -2.86 12.42
C MET A 51 18.65 -1.42 11.92
N THR A 52 18.79 -1.24 10.61
CA THR A 52 18.82 0.08 9.96
C THR A 52 18.34 -0.01 8.51
N PHE A 53 18.11 1.15 7.89
CA PHE A 53 17.78 1.23 6.46
C PHE A 53 19.02 1.03 5.59
N THR A 54 18.85 0.30 4.50
CA THR A 54 19.93 -0.09 3.59
C THR A 54 19.52 0.09 2.13
N GLU A 55 20.52 0.38 1.29
CA GLU A 55 20.32 0.46 -0.16
C GLU A 55 20.28 -0.93 -0.81
N ASP A 56 20.93 -1.91 -0.19
CA ASP A 56 20.83 -3.31 -0.60
C ASP A 56 19.49 -3.88 -0.17
N CYS A 57 18.73 -4.36 -1.15
CA CYS A 57 17.41 -4.95 -0.98
C CYS A 57 17.36 -6.45 -1.31
N ALA A 58 18.50 -7.12 -1.54
CA ALA A 58 18.51 -8.53 -1.96
C ALA A 58 17.77 -9.44 -0.96
N ASP A 59 18.05 -9.31 0.34
CA ASP A 59 17.39 -10.08 1.40
C ASP A 59 15.89 -9.75 1.49
N ASN A 60 15.53 -8.48 1.31
CA ASN A 60 14.15 -7.97 1.34
C ASN A 60 13.32 -8.51 0.16
N LEU A 61 13.89 -8.53 -1.03
CA LEU A 61 13.27 -9.10 -2.23
C LEU A 61 13.11 -10.62 -2.11
N ALA A 62 14.11 -11.31 -1.54
CA ALA A 62 14.00 -12.74 -1.25
C ALA A 62 12.88 -13.03 -0.24
N TYR A 63 12.75 -12.20 0.80
CA TYR A 63 11.65 -12.27 1.76
C TYR A 63 10.29 -12.07 1.09
N LEU A 64 10.14 -11.01 0.28
CA LEU A 64 8.92 -10.70 -0.46
C LEU A 64 8.49 -11.85 -1.38
N ALA A 65 9.43 -12.35 -2.19
CA ALA A 65 9.17 -13.45 -3.11
C ALA A 65 8.74 -14.73 -2.39
N ARG A 66 9.34 -15.01 -1.22
CA ARG A 66 8.97 -16.16 -0.39
C ARG A 66 7.56 -16.01 0.16
N VAL A 67 7.23 -14.91 0.83
CA VAL A 67 5.92 -14.77 1.51
C VAL A 67 4.76 -14.68 0.53
N LEU A 68 4.93 -14.02 -0.62
CA LEU A 68 3.92 -14.04 -1.70
C LEU A 68 3.81 -15.42 -2.37
N GLY A 69 4.86 -16.25 -2.27
CA GLY A 69 4.88 -17.62 -2.80
C GLY A 69 4.25 -18.66 -1.87
N GLU A 70 4.02 -18.33 -0.59
CA GLU A 70 3.37 -19.22 0.38
C GLU A 70 1.84 -19.29 0.21
N GLY A 71 1.27 -18.35 -0.54
CA GLY A 71 -0.15 -18.33 -0.89
C GLY A 71 -0.57 -19.45 -1.84
N ARG A 72 -1.88 -19.71 -1.90
CA ARG A 72 -2.47 -20.73 -2.80
C ARG A 72 -2.45 -20.33 -4.28
N VAL A 73 -2.33 -19.03 -4.55
CA VAL A 73 -2.30 -18.45 -5.89
C VAL A 73 -1.00 -17.69 -6.04
N ARG A 74 -0.31 -17.91 -7.16
CA ARG A 74 0.89 -17.14 -7.50
C ARG A 74 0.48 -15.70 -7.82
N VAL A 75 1.02 -14.75 -7.07
CA VAL A 75 0.78 -13.32 -7.28
C VAL A 75 2.00 -12.69 -7.95
N PRO A 76 1.88 -12.12 -9.16
CA PRO A 76 2.94 -11.32 -9.75
C PRO A 76 3.20 -10.07 -8.89
N TRP A 77 4.47 -9.67 -8.78
CA TRP A 77 4.86 -8.54 -7.97
C TRP A 77 5.92 -7.68 -8.64
N ALA A 78 5.92 -6.40 -8.30
CA ALA A 78 6.98 -5.46 -8.65
C ALA A 78 7.44 -4.70 -7.41
N PHE A 79 8.75 -4.45 -7.31
CA PHE A 79 9.35 -3.56 -6.32
C PHE A 79 10.20 -2.52 -7.06
N ARG A 80 9.97 -1.24 -6.78
CA ARG A 80 10.79 -0.14 -7.30
C ARG A 80 11.65 0.42 -6.17
N ASP A 81 12.97 0.35 -6.33
CA ASP A 81 13.91 0.92 -5.37
C ASP A 81 13.95 2.47 -5.48
N PRO A 82 14.50 3.18 -4.49
CA PRO A 82 14.66 4.65 -4.55
C PRO A 82 15.52 5.17 -5.72
N ARG A 83 16.34 4.32 -6.35
CA ARG A 83 17.12 4.66 -7.54
C ARG A 83 16.29 4.52 -8.83
N GLY A 84 15.09 3.95 -8.73
CA GLY A 84 14.16 3.72 -9.84
C GLY A 84 14.34 2.36 -10.52
N ALA A 85 15.20 1.48 -10.01
CA ALA A 85 15.31 0.12 -10.51
C ALA A 85 14.07 -0.69 -10.14
N VAL A 86 13.53 -1.45 -11.09
CA VAL A 86 12.34 -2.29 -10.90
C VAL A 86 12.76 -3.76 -10.86
N HIS A 87 12.25 -4.47 -9.85
CA HIS A 87 12.51 -5.88 -9.58
C HIS A 87 11.19 -6.68 -9.60
N GLY A 88 11.25 -7.97 -9.94
CA GLY A 88 10.07 -8.80 -10.10
C GLY A 88 9.57 -8.73 -11.54
N LEU A 89 8.37 -8.17 -11.76
CA LEU A 89 7.94 -7.75 -13.09
C LEU A 89 8.92 -6.72 -13.68
N ASP A 90 9.12 -6.74 -14.99
CA ASP A 90 9.81 -5.64 -15.66
C ASP A 90 8.94 -4.37 -15.67
N HIS A 91 9.57 -3.23 -15.97
CA HIS A 91 8.90 -1.93 -15.95
C HIS A 91 7.70 -1.87 -16.92
N THR A 92 7.79 -2.51 -18.09
CA THR A 92 6.69 -2.50 -19.08
C THR A 92 5.49 -3.28 -18.56
N ALA A 93 5.71 -4.48 -18.02
CA ALA A 93 4.66 -5.32 -17.44
C ALA A 93 4.03 -4.66 -16.21
N LEU A 94 4.82 -4.00 -15.36
CA LEU A 94 4.30 -3.21 -14.24
C LEU A 94 3.37 -2.08 -14.73
N LEU A 95 3.82 -1.27 -15.68
CA LEU A 95 3.00 -0.16 -16.19
C LEU A 95 1.73 -0.67 -16.88
N GLN A 96 1.81 -1.82 -17.56
CA GLN A 96 0.63 -2.47 -18.12
C GLN A 96 -0.33 -2.89 -17.02
N ALA A 97 0.13 -3.57 -15.97
CA ALA A 97 -0.70 -3.98 -14.85
C ALA A 97 -1.41 -2.79 -14.18
N CYS A 98 -0.71 -1.68 -13.94
CA CYS A 98 -1.32 -0.45 -13.40
C CYS A 98 -2.33 0.17 -14.38
N ARG A 99 -1.99 0.26 -15.68
CA ARG A 99 -2.89 0.81 -16.70
C ARG A 99 -4.18 0.01 -16.81
N ASP A 100 -4.05 -1.31 -16.74
CA ASP A 100 -5.11 -2.30 -16.92
C ASP A 100 -5.92 -2.57 -15.64
N ALA A 101 -5.46 -2.10 -14.48
CA ALA A 101 -6.16 -2.29 -13.22
C ALA A 101 -7.53 -1.62 -13.22
N ASP A 102 -8.55 -2.38 -12.81
CA ASP A 102 -9.89 -1.85 -12.51
C ASP A 102 -9.86 -1.14 -11.13
N LEU A 103 -8.94 -1.56 -10.25
CA LEU A 103 -8.72 -1.02 -8.92
C LEU A 103 -7.22 -0.95 -8.60
N PHE A 104 -6.73 0.24 -8.23
CA PHE A 104 -5.44 0.43 -7.57
C PHE A 104 -5.70 0.67 -6.09
N LEU A 105 -5.36 -0.31 -5.24
CA LEU A 105 -5.61 -0.30 -3.80
C LEU A 105 -4.34 0.09 -3.04
N ASN A 106 -4.26 1.35 -2.64
CA ASN A 106 -3.14 1.89 -1.88
C ASN A 106 -3.35 1.68 -0.38
N VAL A 107 -2.86 0.57 0.15
CA VAL A 107 -3.01 0.22 1.57
C VAL A 107 -1.98 0.99 2.39
N SER A 108 -2.40 1.66 3.47
CA SER A 108 -1.56 2.49 4.34
C SER A 108 -0.94 3.71 3.68
N GLY A 109 -1.35 4.06 2.45
CA GLY A 109 -0.63 5.05 1.66
C GLY A 109 0.83 4.64 1.37
N SER A 110 1.09 3.34 1.33
CA SER A 110 2.42 2.75 1.16
C SER A 110 3.02 3.00 -0.22
N GLY A 111 2.17 3.11 -1.26
CA GLY A 111 2.60 3.33 -2.63
C GLY A 111 2.59 4.80 -3.02
N TRP A 112 3.67 5.26 -3.65
CA TRP A 112 3.69 6.50 -4.41
C TRP A 112 2.89 6.29 -5.70
N LEU A 113 1.65 6.78 -5.72
CA LEU A 113 0.82 6.90 -6.92
C LEU A 113 1.43 7.88 -7.95
N ARG A 114 2.49 7.44 -8.63
CA ARG A 114 3.15 8.16 -9.72
C ARG A 114 2.20 8.34 -10.89
N ASP A 115 2.49 9.34 -11.72
CA ASP A 115 1.69 9.60 -12.93
C ASP A 115 1.68 8.40 -13.88
N GLU A 116 2.79 7.65 -13.96
CA GLU A 116 2.89 6.44 -14.78
C GLU A 116 2.04 5.26 -14.27
N TYR A 117 1.62 5.29 -12.99
CA TYR A 117 0.72 4.29 -12.42
C TYR A 117 -0.75 4.64 -12.60
N ARG A 118 -1.08 5.83 -13.11
CA ARG A 118 -2.48 6.20 -13.34
C ARG A 118 -3.06 5.37 -14.48
N GLY A 119 -3.96 4.47 -14.11
CA GLY A 119 -4.77 3.66 -15.03
C GLY A 119 -6.16 4.25 -15.25
N HIS A 120 -7.00 3.45 -15.92
CA HIS A 120 -8.40 3.79 -16.15
C HIS A 120 -9.33 3.44 -14.98
N GLY A 121 -8.86 2.60 -14.05
CA GLY A 121 -9.61 2.16 -12.88
C GLY A 121 -9.65 3.17 -11.73
N VAL A 122 -10.28 2.74 -10.65
CA VAL A 122 -10.42 3.51 -9.41
C VAL A 122 -9.16 3.41 -8.56
N HIS A 123 -8.64 4.52 -8.07
CA HIS A 123 -7.54 4.56 -7.11
C HIS A 123 -8.12 4.74 -5.71
N ALA A 124 -8.07 3.67 -4.91
CA ALA A 124 -8.59 3.65 -3.56
C ALA A 124 -7.44 3.82 -2.55
N TYR A 125 -7.62 4.72 -1.59
CA TYR A 125 -6.73 4.87 -0.44
C TYR A 125 -7.33 4.16 0.77
N ILE A 126 -6.58 3.28 1.43
CA ILE A 126 -6.95 2.72 2.74
C ILE A 126 -6.07 3.33 3.81
N ASP A 127 -6.67 4.15 4.67
CA ASP A 127 -6.06 4.69 5.87
C ASP A 127 -6.08 3.66 7.00
N THR A 128 -4.96 2.95 7.15
CA THR A 128 -4.74 1.99 8.25
C THR A 128 -4.31 2.66 9.55
N ASP A 129 -3.84 3.91 9.47
CA ASP A 129 -3.25 4.67 10.58
C ASP A 129 -3.99 6.01 10.76
N PRO A 130 -5.28 5.96 11.12
CA PRO A 130 -6.07 7.16 11.29
C PRO A 130 -5.46 8.07 12.36
N CYS A 131 -5.75 9.37 12.25
CA CYS A 131 -5.05 10.49 12.88
C CYS A 131 -3.77 10.90 12.15
N TYR A 132 -2.89 9.96 11.75
CA TYR A 132 -1.62 10.32 11.09
C TYR A 132 -1.86 10.87 9.68
N SER A 133 -2.69 10.20 8.88
CA SER A 133 -3.04 10.68 7.53
C SER A 133 -3.69 12.07 7.58
N GLN A 134 -4.58 12.30 8.53
CA GLN A 134 -5.29 13.57 8.69
C GLN A 134 -4.36 14.66 9.24
N ALA A 135 -3.42 14.33 10.12
CA ALA A 135 -2.40 15.27 10.59
C ALA A 135 -1.47 15.74 9.45
N LYS A 136 -1.07 14.84 8.54
CA LYS A 136 -0.29 15.20 7.34
C LYS A 136 -1.07 16.17 6.45
N LEU A 137 -2.34 15.84 6.16
CA LEU A 137 -3.24 16.69 5.37
C LEU A 137 -3.43 18.06 6.05
N ALA A 138 -3.66 18.09 7.36
CA ALA A 138 -3.86 19.32 8.12
C ALA A 138 -2.61 20.21 8.12
N ALA A 139 -1.42 19.63 8.33
CA ALA A 139 -0.17 20.38 8.26
C ALA A 139 0.08 20.95 6.85
N ALA A 140 -0.27 20.20 5.79
CA ALA A 140 -0.15 20.67 4.42
C ALA A 140 -1.12 21.82 4.12
N ASP A 141 -2.40 21.69 4.50
CA ASP A 141 -3.44 22.70 4.31
C ASP A 141 -3.15 23.98 5.13
N ALA A 142 -2.53 23.84 6.31
CA ALA A 142 -2.09 24.96 7.14
C ALA A 142 -0.76 25.61 6.67
N GLY A 143 -0.10 25.02 5.66
CA GLY A 143 1.19 25.52 5.16
C GLY A 143 2.40 25.24 6.07
N THR A 144 2.24 24.44 7.12
CA THR A 144 3.28 24.13 8.12
C THR A 144 4.04 22.82 7.86
N ALA A 145 3.57 22.02 6.90
CA ALA A 145 4.24 20.77 6.50
C ALA A 145 5.63 21.01 5.90
N ASP A 146 6.58 20.14 6.24
CA ASP A 146 7.83 20.02 5.49
C ASP A 146 7.56 19.50 4.04
N PRO A 147 8.55 19.54 3.14
CA PRO A 147 8.37 19.11 1.75
C PRO A 147 7.86 17.67 1.61
N GLN A 148 8.33 16.73 2.43
CA GLN A 148 7.96 15.32 2.35
C GLN A 148 6.52 15.10 2.80
N VAL A 149 6.09 15.74 3.90
CA VAL A 149 4.71 15.69 4.37
C VAL A 149 3.77 16.32 3.35
N ARG A 150 4.16 17.44 2.75
CA ARG A 150 3.38 18.13 1.71
C ARG A 150 3.17 17.24 0.48
N GLU A 151 4.22 16.55 0.05
CA GLU A 151 4.16 15.62 -1.06
C GLU A 151 3.26 14.41 -0.72
N SER A 152 3.43 13.82 0.47
CA SER A 152 2.55 12.75 0.94
C SER A 152 1.08 13.19 0.98
N ALA A 153 0.78 14.39 1.48
CA ALA A 153 -0.58 14.95 1.49
C ALA A 153 -1.14 15.15 0.08
N ALA A 154 -0.34 15.66 -0.86
CA ALA A 154 -0.73 15.78 -2.26
C ALA A 154 -1.03 14.41 -2.88
N MET A 155 -0.22 13.39 -2.56
CA MET A 155 -0.40 12.02 -3.03
C MET A 155 -1.67 11.38 -2.49
N ILE A 156 -2.00 11.59 -1.20
CA ILE A 156 -3.28 11.15 -0.63
C ILE A 156 -4.43 11.74 -1.46
N ARG A 157 -4.44 13.06 -1.69
CA ARG A 157 -5.49 13.76 -2.45
C ARG A 157 -5.60 13.36 -3.93
N ARG A 158 -4.65 12.58 -4.48
CA ARG A 158 -4.74 12.06 -5.85
C ARG A 158 -5.69 10.86 -5.98
N HIS A 159 -6.08 10.21 -4.89
CA HIS A 159 -6.97 9.05 -4.91
C HIS A 159 -8.43 9.47 -5.15
N ASP A 160 -9.21 8.54 -5.70
CA ASP A 160 -10.59 8.78 -6.11
C ASP A 160 -11.57 8.49 -4.96
N VAL A 161 -11.27 7.47 -4.15
CA VAL A 161 -12.09 7.03 -3.01
C VAL A 161 -11.23 6.73 -1.80
N PHE A 162 -11.78 6.98 -0.61
CA PHE A 162 -11.04 6.94 0.65
C PHE A 162 -11.74 6.04 1.66
N PHE A 163 -10.98 5.09 2.21
CA PHE A 163 -11.41 4.21 3.29
C PHE A 163 -10.55 4.43 4.52
N SER A 164 -11.08 4.17 5.71
CA SER A 164 -10.32 4.27 6.96
C SER A 164 -10.74 3.22 7.97
N PHE A 165 -9.79 2.78 8.79
CA PHE A 165 -10.07 1.97 9.99
C PHE A 165 -10.72 2.78 11.13
N ALA A 166 -10.72 4.12 11.05
CA ALA A 166 -11.45 4.96 12.00
C ALA A 166 -12.95 4.98 11.70
N GLU A 167 -13.70 4.05 12.29
CA GLU A 167 -15.16 3.89 12.07
C GLU A 167 -16.02 5.09 12.51
N ASN A 168 -15.47 5.95 13.37
CA ASN A 168 -16.13 7.17 13.82
C ASN A 168 -15.75 8.41 13.00
N LEU A 169 -14.81 8.31 12.05
CA LEU A 169 -14.34 9.46 11.28
C LEU A 169 -15.50 10.09 10.49
N GLY A 170 -15.68 11.40 10.65
CA GLY A 170 -16.79 12.15 10.06
C GLY A 170 -18.08 12.20 10.91
N ARG A 171 -18.13 11.52 12.06
CA ARG A 171 -19.22 11.69 13.02
C ARG A 171 -19.01 12.94 13.90
N PRO A 172 -20.08 13.59 14.42
CA PRO A 172 -19.96 14.81 15.22
C PRO A 172 -19.07 14.68 16.46
N GLU A 173 -19.03 13.49 17.08
CA GLU A 173 -18.24 13.19 18.26
C GLU A 173 -16.75 12.89 17.97
N CYS A 174 -16.37 12.69 16.70
CA CYS A 174 -15.01 12.38 16.32
C CYS A 174 -14.22 13.67 16.07
N LEU A 175 -13.18 13.90 16.87
CA LEU A 175 -12.33 15.10 16.78
C LEU A 175 -11.30 15.03 15.65
N ILE A 176 -11.10 13.87 15.03
CA ILE A 176 -10.18 13.74 13.89
C ILE A 176 -10.85 14.40 12.68
N PRO A 177 -10.23 15.42 12.05
CA PRO A 177 -10.84 16.14 10.95
C PRO A 177 -10.87 15.27 9.69
N THR A 178 -11.96 15.33 8.92
CA THR A 178 -12.09 14.60 7.65
C THR A 178 -11.24 15.21 6.53
N MET A 179 -10.73 16.42 6.72
CA MET A 179 -9.93 17.18 5.74
C MET A 179 -10.65 17.41 4.41
N GLY A 180 -11.98 17.46 4.45
CA GLY A 180 -12.84 17.64 3.28
C GLY A 180 -12.97 16.40 2.39
N LEU A 181 -12.48 15.23 2.86
CA LEU A 181 -12.60 13.96 2.17
C LEU A 181 -13.75 13.13 2.75
N THR A 182 -14.41 12.34 1.91
CA THR A 182 -15.42 11.36 2.35
C THR A 182 -14.72 10.05 2.70
N TRP A 183 -14.61 9.76 3.99
CA TRP A 183 -13.98 8.54 4.50
C TRP A 183 -15.03 7.45 4.72
N HIS A 184 -14.92 6.34 4.01
CA HIS A 184 -15.74 5.17 4.21
C HIS A 184 -15.13 4.26 5.28
N PRO A 185 -15.87 3.86 6.32
CA PRO A 185 -15.34 2.95 7.32
C PRO A 185 -15.07 1.59 6.70
N THR A 186 -13.91 1.01 7.00
CA THR A 186 -13.53 -0.35 6.62
C THR A 186 -12.76 -1.04 7.75
N ARG A 187 -12.50 -2.33 7.60
CA ARG A 187 -11.72 -3.14 8.55
C ARG A 187 -10.65 -3.92 7.82
N HIS A 188 -9.63 -4.33 8.57
CA HIS A 188 -8.60 -5.21 8.06
C HIS A 188 -9.21 -6.57 7.67
N PRO A 189 -9.00 -7.06 6.43
CA PRO A 189 -9.48 -8.39 6.03
C PRO A 189 -8.70 -9.47 6.77
N ILE A 190 -9.33 -10.61 7.04
CA ILE A 190 -8.67 -11.79 7.62
C ILE A 190 -9.01 -13.03 6.77
N VAL A 191 -7.99 -13.55 6.11
CA VAL A 191 -8.00 -14.78 5.33
C VAL A 191 -7.69 -15.94 6.29
N LEU A 192 -8.73 -16.50 6.89
CA LEU A 192 -8.58 -17.59 7.87
C LEU A 192 -7.87 -18.82 7.31
N ALA A 193 -7.90 -19.03 5.98
CA ALA A 193 -7.21 -20.13 5.33
C ALA A 193 -5.68 -20.08 5.46
N ASP A 194 -5.12 -18.90 5.78
CA ASP A 194 -3.68 -18.69 6.01
C ASP A 194 -3.28 -18.91 7.48
N TRP A 195 -4.26 -19.19 8.35
CA TRP A 195 -4.09 -19.49 9.77
C TRP A 195 -4.53 -20.94 10.04
N PRO A 196 -3.74 -21.95 9.64
CA PRO A 196 -4.08 -23.33 9.92
C PRO A 196 -4.00 -23.56 11.43
N TRP A 197 -5.15 -23.64 12.08
CA TRP A 197 -5.26 -24.18 13.43
C TRP A 197 -5.04 -25.69 13.33
N SER A 198 -3.82 -26.14 13.66
CA SER A 198 -3.52 -27.55 13.93
C SER A 198 -3.17 -27.71 15.41
#